data_AF-A0A9D8BZW6-F1
#
_entry.id   AF-A0A9D8BZW6-F1
#
_cell.length_a   1.000
_cell.length_b   1.000
_cell.length_c   1.000
_cell.angle_alpha   90.00
_cell.angle_beta   90.00
_cell.angle_gamma   90.00
#
_symmetry.space_group_name_H-M   'P 1'
#
loop_
_entity.id
_entity.type
_entity.pdbx_description
1 polymer ?
#
loop_
_entity_poly.entity_id
_entity_poly.type
_entity_poly.pdbx_seq_one_letter_code
_entity_poly.pdbx_strand_id
1 'polypeptide(L)'
;MAYRINFLLVLALIACSLALVDSQHRARKLFIDLERAQTRSKELDIQWKQLQLDQLQLAKASMIDLKARRDLGMISASADRTVYLTMPPLALRRQDASLA
;
A
#
# COMPACT_ATOMS: atom_id res chain seq x y z
N MET A 1 -0.51 -5.84 69.05
CA MET A 1 -0.99 -6.63 67.88
C MET A 1 -0.96 -5.84 66.56
N ALA A 2 -1.34 -4.55 66.54
CA ALA A 2 -1.40 -3.72 65.32
C ALA A 2 -0.10 -3.60 64.51
N TYR A 3 1.07 -3.60 65.17
CA TYR A 3 2.37 -3.48 64.49
C TYR A 3 2.66 -4.62 63.51
N ARG A 4 2.14 -5.83 63.78
CA ARG A 4 2.33 -6.99 62.88
C ARG A 4 1.56 -6.85 61.57
N ILE A 5 0.35 -6.32 61.65
CA ILE A 5 -0.50 -6.06 60.47
C ILE A 5 0.11 -4.95 59.62
N ASN A 6 0.59 -3.87 60.25
CA ASN A 6 1.23 -2.78 59.53
C ASN A 6 2.48 -3.26 58.77
N PHE A 7 3.32 -4.08 59.41
CA PHE A 7 4.49 -4.66 58.75
C PHE A 7 4.13 -5.54 57.55
N LEU A 8 3.08 -6.36 57.67
CA LEU A 8 2.59 -7.17 56.55
C LEU A 8 2.06 -6.30 55.40
N LEU A 9 1.37 -5.20 55.70
CA LEU A 9 0.89 -4.26 54.69
C LEU A 9 2.04 -3.61 53.92
N VAL A 10 3.09 -3.18 54.62
CA VAL A 10 4.29 -2.60 54.00
C VAL A 10 4.97 -3.62 53.10
N LEU A 11 5.11 -4.87 53.57
CA LEU A 11 5.70 -5.95 52.77
C LEU A 11 4.87 -6.23 51.50
N ALA A 12 3.55 -6.30 51.62
CA ALA A 12 2.65 -6.50 50.50
C ALA A 12 2.71 -5.34 49.49
N LEU A 13 2.82 -4.10 49.98
CA LEU A 13 2.95 -2.91 49.14
C LEU A 13 4.26 -2.92 48.33
N ILE A 14 5.37 -3.29 48.96
CA ILE A 14 6.68 -3.43 48.29
C ILE A 14 6.63 -4.55 47.25
N ALA A 15 6.02 -5.69 47.59
CA ALA A 15 5.86 -6.79 46.64
C ALA A 15 5.02 -6.36 45.42
N CYS A 16 3.94 -5.62 45.64
CA CYS A 16 3.10 -5.09 44.57
C CYS A 16 3.85 -4.10 43.67
N SER A 17 4.64 -3.20 44.26
CA SER A 17 5.41 -2.22 43.48
C SER A 17 6.49 -2.89 42.62
N LEU A 18 7.20 -3.89 43.15
CA LEU A 18 8.17 -4.68 42.38
C LEU A 18 7.50 -5.46 41.24
N ALA A 19 6.38 -6.14 41.53
CA ALA A 19 5.65 -6.92 40.53
C ALA A 19 5.13 -6.04 39.37
N LEU A 20 4.65 -4.84 39.68
CA LEU A 20 4.21 -3.88 38.68
C LEU A 20 5.38 -3.42 37.80
N VAL A 21 6.52 -3.10 38.41
CA VAL A 21 7.72 -2.67 37.67
C VAL A 21 8.24 -3.78 36.77
N ASP A 22 8.30 -5.03 37.25
CA ASP A 22 8.72 -6.18 36.44
C ASP A 22 7.77 -6.41 35.25
N SER A 23 6.47 -6.29 35.47
CA SER A 23 5.45 -6.39 34.43
C SER A 23 5.61 -5.31 33.36
N GLN A 24 5.88 -4.06 33.77
CA GLN A 24 6.12 -2.96 32.84
C GLN A 24 7.41 -3.14 32.03
N HIS A 25 8.47 -3.67 32.66
CA HIS A 25 9.72 -3.97 31.96
C HIS A 25 9.53 -5.09 30.93
N ARG A 26 8.81 -6.16 31.29
CA ARG A 26 8.48 -7.26 30.38
C ARG A 26 7.61 -6.79 29.23
N ALA A 27 6.59 -5.98 29.50
CA ALA A 27 5.71 -5.41 28.48
C ALA A 27 6.49 -4.56 27.47
N ARG A 28 7.38 -3.67 27.95
CA ARG A 28 8.24 -2.86 27.06
C ARG A 28 9.15 -3.73 26.18
N LYS A 29 9.76 -4.77 26.76
CA LYS A 29 10.67 -5.64 26.02
C LYS A 29 9.95 -6.44 24.92
N LEU A 30 8.77 -7.00 25.25
CA LEU A 30 7.93 -7.70 24.27
C LEU A 30 7.45 -6.78 23.15
N PHE A 31 7.11 -5.54 23.49
CA PHE A 31 6.65 -4.55 22.52
C PHE A 31 7.75 -4.18 21.52
N ILE A 32 8.98 -3.98 22.00
CA ILE A 32 10.13 -3.66 21.14
C ILE A 32 10.45 -4.80 20.16
N ASP A 33 10.41 -6.06 20.60
CA ASP A 33 10.68 -7.18 19.71
C ASP A 33 9.57 -7.38 18.67
N LEU A 34 8.31 -7.14 19.05
CA LEU A 34 7.19 -7.11 18.10
C LEU A 34 7.34 -5.97 17.08
N GLU A 35 7.71 -4.79 17.54
CA GLU A 35 7.92 -3.61 16.69
C GLU A 35 9.07 -3.82 15.70
N ARG A 36 10.18 -4.46 16.12
CA ARG A 36 11.28 -4.84 15.22
C ARG A 36 10.84 -5.81 14.11
N ALA A 37 9.96 -6.76 14.41
CA ALA A 37 9.43 -7.67 13.41
C ALA A 37 8.47 -6.93 12.44
N GLN A 38 7.62 -6.04 12.96
CA GLN A 38 6.74 -5.22 12.12
C GLN A 38 7.50 -4.26 11.21
N THR A 39 8.56 -3.60 11.70
CA THR A 39 9.36 -2.65 10.92
C THR A 39 9.99 -3.32 9.71
N ARG A 40 10.52 -4.54 9.85
CA ARG A 40 11.03 -5.33 8.73
C ARG A 40 9.94 -5.64 7.71
N SER A 41 8.75 -6.02 8.15
CA SER A 41 7.62 -6.26 7.24
C SER A 41 7.20 -5.00 6.47
N LYS A 42 7.22 -3.83 7.11
CA LYS A 42 6.88 -2.56 6.46
C LYS A 42 7.90 -2.17 5.40
N GLU A 43 9.18 -2.43 5.64
CA GLU A 43 10.26 -2.13 4.70
C GLU A 43 10.11 -2.95 3.40
N LEU A 44 9.79 -4.24 3.51
CA LEU A 44 9.50 -5.08 2.33
C LEU A 44 8.27 -4.60 1.55
N ASP A 45 7.22 -4.16 2.24
CA ASP A 45 5.99 -3.69 1.60
C ASP A 45 6.20 -2.37 0.83
N ILE A 46 7.08 -1.51 1.34
CA ILE A 46 7.51 -0.29 0.64
C ILE A 46 8.30 -0.63 -0.62
N GLN A 47 9.28 -1.54 -0.52
CA GLN A 47 10.09 -1.97 -1.68
C GLN A 47 9.22 -2.63 -2.76
N TRP A 48 8.23 -3.43 -2.36
CA TRP A 48 7.27 -4.04 -3.28
C TRP A 48 6.45 -2.99 -4.03
N LYS A 49 5.97 -1.97 -3.32
CA LYS A 49 5.22 -0.84 -3.93
C LYS A 49 6.08 -0.04 -4.91
N GLN A 50 7.35 0.19 -4.58
CA GLN A 50 8.30 0.85 -5.51
C GLN A 50 8.47 0.03 -6.79
N LEU A 51 8.73 -1.28 -6.67
CA LEU A 51 8.87 -2.16 -7.83
C LEU A 51 7.61 -2.19 -8.71
N GLN A 52 6.44 -2.09 -8.10
CA GLN A 52 5.16 -2.07 -8.80
C GLN A 52 4.93 -0.75 -9.55
N LEU A 53 5.35 0.38 -8.98
CA LEU A 53 5.33 1.69 -9.62
C LEU A 53 6.31 1.76 -10.80
N ASP A 54 7.50 1.18 -10.66
CA ASP A 54 8.49 1.10 -11.73
C ASP A 54 7.98 0.27 -12.92
N GLN A 55 7.26 -0.83 -12.66
CA GLN A 55 6.60 -1.61 -13.72
C GLN A 55 5.48 -0.84 -14.42
N LEU A 56 4.73 -0.01 -13.69
CA LEU A 56 3.64 0.79 -14.25
C LEU A 56 4.15 1.88 -15.21
N GLN A 57 5.37 2.40 -15.03
CA GLN A 57 5.92 3.42 -15.92
C GLN A 57 6.33 2.89 -17.30
N LEU A 58 6.77 1.64 -17.40
CA LEU A 58 7.29 1.07 -18.65
C LEU A 58 6.23 0.33 -19.49
N ALA A 59 5.11 -0.06 -18.89
CA ALA A 59 4.13 -0.93 -19.57
C ALA A 59 3.12 -0.20 -20.47
N LYS A 60 2.86 1.10 -20.29
CA LYS A 60 1.73 1.79 -20.96
C LYS A 60 2.11 2.89 -21.95
N ALA A 61 3.08 3.76 -21.64
CA ALA A 61 3.37 4.90 -22.52
C ALA A 61 4.44 4.57 -23.57
N SER A 62 5.53 3.91 -23.18
CA SER A 62 6.67 3.65 -24.07
C SER A 62 6.38 2.58 -25.12
N MET A 63 5.63 1.51 -24.77
CA MET A 63 5.31 0.44 -25.72
C MET A 63 4.40 0.91 -26.86
N ILE A 64 3.42 1.78 -26.59
CA ILE A 64 2.48 2.27 -27.59
C ILE A 64 3.20 3.23 -28.55
N ASP A 65 4.03 4.13 -28.01
CA ASP A 65 4.78 5.10 -28.79
C ASP A 65 5.88 4.45 -29.65
N LEU A 66 6.62 3.47 -29.12
CA LEU A 66 7.62 2.71 -29.90
C LEU A 66 6.98 1.91 -31.04
N LYS A 67 5.84 1.27 -30.79
CA LYS A 67 5.15 0.48 -31.81
C LYS A 67 4.54 1.36 -32.90
N ALA A 68 3.98 2.51 -32.53
CA ALA A 68 3.48 3.49 -33.49
C ALA A 68 4.60 4.14 -34.32
N ARG A 69 5.74 4.46 -33.71
CA ARG A 69 6.88 5.02 -34.44
C ARG A 69 7.54 4.01 -35.39
N ARG A 70 7.71 2.76 -34.93
CA ARG A 70 8.44 1.74 -35.67
C ARG A 70 7.60 1.11 -36.78
N ASP A 71 6.35 0.74 -36.50
CA ASP A 71 5.52 0.01 -37.47
C ASP A 71 4.73 0.96 -38.39
N LEU A 72 4.44 2.18 -37.94
CA LEU A 72 3.62 3.16 -38.69
C LEU A 72 4.40 4.42 -39.10
N GLY A 73 5.68 4.55 -38.76
CA GLY A 73 6.49 5.72 -39.11
C GLY A 73 5.98 7.04 -38.50
N MET A 74 5.19 6.97 -37.42
CA MET A 74 4.56 8.15 -36.85
C MET A 74 5.56 9.09 -36.19
N ILE A 75 5.37 10.40 -36.41
CA ILE A 75 6.10 11.49 -35.76
C ILE A 75 5.30 11.92 -34.51
N SER A 76 5.98 12.31 -33.44
CA SER A 76 5.33 12.75 -32.19
C SER A 76 4.28 13.83 -32.47
N ALA A 77 3.04 13.64 -31.99
CA ALA A 77 1.94 14.57 -32.23
C ALA A 77 2.26 15.94 -31.60
N SER A 78 2.65 16.90 -32.44
CA SER A 78 2.73 18.32 -32.07
C SER A 78 1.32 18.82 -31.82
N ALA A 79 1.12 19.57 -30.72
CA ALA A 79 -0.19 20.09 -30.29
C ALA A 79 -0.93 20.92 -31.38
N ASP A 80 -0.20 21.33 -32.42
CA ASP A 80 -0.70 22.03 -33.61
C ASP A 80 -1.51 21.14 -34.58
N ARG A 81 -1.43 19.80 -34.47
CA ARG A 81 -2.10 18.86 -35.40
C ARG A 81 -2.95 17.79 -34.69
N THR A 82 -3.74 18.21 -33.70
CA THR A 82 -4.67 17.31 -32.99
C THR A 82 -6.12 17.65 -33.36
N VAL A 83 -6.79 16.75 -34.10
CA VAL A 83 -8.21 16.87 -34.46
C VAL A 83 -9.01 15.92 -33.56
N TYR A 84 -9.88 16.48 -32.73
CA TYR A 84 -10.78 15.71 -31.86
C TYR A 84 -11.95 15.17 -32.67
N LEU A 85 -12.01 13.85 -32.88
CA LEU A 85 -13.14 13.20 -33.52
C LEU A 85 -14.21 12.87 -32.47
N THR A 86 -15.26 13.68 -32.40
CA THR A 86 -16.50 13.35 -31.70
C THR A 86 -17.21 12.25 -32.51
N MET A 87 -17.24 11.02 -32.00
CA MET A 87 -18.02 9.95 -32.64
C MET A 87 -19.53 10.27 -32.59
N PRO A 88 -20.22 10.34 -33.74
CA PRO A 88 -21.67 10.41 -33.76
C PRO A 88 -22.27 9.07 -33.29
N PRO A 89 -23.41 9.08 -32.58
CA PRO A 89 -24.03 7.84 -32.10
C PRO A 89 -24.43 6.97 -33.30
N LEU A 90 -24.07 5.69 -33.21
CA LEU A 90 -24.30 4.67 -34.22
C LEU A 90 -25.76 4.66 -34.68
N ALA A 91 -26.01 5.10 -35.91
CA ALA A 91 -27.21 4.73 -36.65
C ALA A 91 -27.13 3.22 -36.92
N LEU A 92 -27.66 2.43 -36.00
CA LEU A 92 -27.97 1.02 -36.21
C LEU A 92 -29.09 0.93 -37.26
N ARG A 93 -28.74 1.20 -38.54
CA ARG A 93 -29.53 0.83 -39.70
C ARG A 93 -29.42 -0.68 -39.85
N ARG A 94 -30.20 -1.33 -39.00
CA ARG A 94 -30.58 -2.73 -39.01
C ARG A 94 -30.90 -3.12 -40.47
N GLN A 95 -30.11 -4.08 -40.89
CA GLN A 95 -29.85 -4.55 -42.25
C GLN A 95 -30.64 -5.84 -42.47
N ASP A 96 -31.92 -5.81 -42.09
CA ASP A 96 -32.91 -6.90 -42.15
C ASP A 96 -33.93 -6.67 -43.29
N ALA A 97 -33.49 -6.02 -44.36
CA ALA A 97 -34.08 -6.23 -45.67
C ALA A 97 -33.30 -7.36 -46.36
N SER A 98 -34.02 -8.39 -46.81
CA SER A 98 -33.58 -9.57 -47.56
C SER A 98 -33.04 -10.73 -46.72
N LEU A 99 -33.93 -11.65 -46.34
CA LEU A 99 -33.97 -13.06 -46.78
C LEU A 99 -35.06 -13.80 -45.97
N ALA A 100 -35.98 -14.45 -46.70
CA ALA A 100 -37.11 -15.30 -46.27
C ALA A 100 -38.49 -14.61 -46.19
#